data_AF-A0A2D7L3F7-F1
#
_entry.id   AF-A0A2D7L3F7-F1
#
_cell.length_a   1.000
_cell.length_b   1.000
_cell.length_c   1.000
_cell.angle_alpha   90.00
_cell.angle_beta   90.00
_cell.angle_gamma   90.00
#
_symmetry.space_group_name_H-M   'P 1'
#
loop_
_entity.id
_entity.type
_entity.pdbx_description
1 polymer ?
#
loop_
_entity_poly.entity_id
_entity_poly.type
_entity_poly.pdbx_seq_one_letter_code
_entity_poly.pdbx_strand_id
1 'polypeptide(L)'
;MGVTGVNDIIDYAESGRLDSVIIQKTLNISGVRCRKCNHLQIQSNNCEKCNSDNLYNVGIVNELVELLTQSSAEIEFCEQIAELKELGGIAGLLRY
;
A
#
# COMPACT_ATOMS: atom_id res chain seq x y z
N MET A 1 -2.82 6.45 15.74
CA MET A 1 -1.65 5.53 15.81
C MET A 1 -0.94 5.54 14.46
N GLY A 2 0.38 5.43 14.40
CA GLY A 2 1.14 5.46 13.13
C GLY A 2 1.55 4.05 12.69
N VAL A 3 1.62 3.84 11.38
CA VAL A 3 2.06 2.59 10.75
C VAL A 3 3.06 2.88 9.65
N THR A 4 4.08 2.03 9.53
CA THR A 4 5.15 2.15 8.55
C THR A 4 5.38 0.79 7.89
N GLY A 5 5.98 0.80 6.71
CA GLY A 5 6.20 -0.42 5.94
C GLY A 5 5.04 -0.73 4.98
N VAL A 6 5.41 -1.19 3.80
CA VAL A 6 4.49 -1.32 2.66
C VAL A 6 3.43 -2.39 2.92
N ASN A 7 3.79 -3.53 3.51
CA ASN A 7 2.84 -4.63 3.76
C ASN A 7 1.74 -4.23 4.74
N ASP A 8 2.11 -3.62 5.88
CA ASP A 8 1.13 -3.14 6.86
C ASP A 8 0.23 -2.06 6.24
N ILE A 9 0.81 -1.09 5.53
CA ILE A 9 0.02 -0.05 4.84
C ILE A 9 -1.00 -0.67 3.89
N ILE A 10 -0.62 -1.72 3.14
CA ILE A 10 -1.56 -2.42 2.26
C ILE A 10 -2.72 -3.02 3.07
N ASP A 11 -2.46 -3.75 4.16
CA ASP A 11 -3.53 -4.39 4.95
C ASP A 11 -4.49 -3.35 5.57
N TYR A 12 -3.95 -2.25 6.09
CA TYR A 12 -4.77 -1.16 6.64
C TYR A 12 -5.51 -0.36 5.56
N ALA A 13 -4.93 -0.21 4.37
CA ALA A 13 -5.59 0.42 3.22
C ALA A 13 -6.76 -0.44 2.73
N GLU A 14 -6.57 -1.76 2.60
CA GLU A 14 -7.63 -2.70 2.23
C GLU A 14 -8.77 -2.73 3.26
N SER A 15 -8.43 -2.54 4.53
CA SER A 15 -9.40 -2.48 5.63
C SER A 15 -10.05 -1.11 5.80
N GLY A 16 -9.63 -0.08 5.04
CA GLY A 16 -10.15 1.30 5.14
C GLY A 16 -9.86 1.98 6.49
N ARG A 17 -8.80 1.55 7.18
CA ARG A 17 -8.44 2.02 8.54
C ARG A 17 -7.45 3.18 8.54
N LEU A 18 -6.91 3.55 7.38
CA LEU A 18 -6.00 4.67 7.22
C LEU A 18 -6.77 5.99 7.17
N ASP A 19 -6.25 6.98 7.89
CA ASP A 19 -6.73 8.35 7.90
C ASP A 19 -6.02 9.19 6.87
N SER A 20 -4.70 9.20 6.95
CA SER A 20 -3.81 9.92 6.05
C SER A 20 -2.59 9.05 5.75
N VAL A 21 -2.05 9.16 4.54
CA VAL A 21 -0.86 8.43 4.09
C VAL A 21 0.10 9.40 3.42
N ILE A 22 1.37 9.31 3.80
CA ILE A 22 2.46 10.03 3.16
C ILE A 22 3.30 9.08 2.31
N ILE A 23 3.52 9.44 1.05
CA ILE A 23 4.21 8.62 0.06
C ILE A 23 5.33 9.44 -0.58
N GLN A 24 6.54 8.88 -0.67
CA GLN A 24 7.61 9.52 -1.43
C GLN A 24 7.32 9.47 -2.93
N LYS A 25 7.46 10.60 -3.61
CA LYS A 25 7.27 10.67 -5.08
C LYS A 25 8.22 9.76 -5.87
N THR A 26 9.40 9.46 -5.32
CA THR A 26 10.39 8.57 -5.94
C THR A 26 10.13 7.09 -5.62
N LEU A 27 9.12 6.78 -4.80
CA LEU A 27 8.76 5.42 -4.47
C LEU A 27 8.10 4.76 -5.67
N ASN A 28 8.77 3.76 -6.23
CA ASN A 28 8.22 2.95 -7.30
C ASN A 28 8.36 1.47 -6.92
N ILE A 29 7.27 0.90 -6.41
CA ILE A 29 7.22 -0.50 -5.99
C ILE A 29 6.29 -1.27 -6.92
N SER A 30 6.85 -2.29 -7.55
CA SER A 30 6.08 -3.27 -8.32
C SER A 30 5.54 -4.34 -7.38
N GLY A 31 4.24 -4.55 -7.43
CA GLY A 31 3.55 -5.60 -6.67
C GLY A 31 2.71 -6.47 -7.58
N VAL A 32 1.92 -7.32 -6.94
CA VAL A 32 0.94 -8.17 -7.62
C VAL A 32 -0.40 -8.06 -6.93
N ARG A 33 -1.47 -8.07 -7.72
CA ARG A 33 -2.84 -8.10 -7.22
C ARG A 33 -3.50 -9.40 -7.62
N CYS A 34 -4.24 -9.98 -6.69
CA CYS A 34 -4.95 -11.24 -6.95
C CYS A 34 -6.28 -10.97 -7.65
N ARG A 35 -6.53 -11.62 -8.80
CA ARG A 35 -7.82 -11.48 -9.50
C ARG A 35 -8.99 -12.13 -8.77
N LYS A 36 -8.71 -13.05 -7.84
CA LYS A 36 -9.73 -13.85 -7.15
C LYS A 36 -10.29 -13.15 -5.90
N CYS A 37 -9.43 -12.54 -5.10
CA CYS A 37 -9.82 -11.87 -3.85
C CYS A 37 -9.47 -10.37 -3.83
N ASN A 38 -8.94 -9.83 -4.92
CA ASN A 38 -8.46 -8.44 -5.04
C ASN A 38 -7.33 -8.05 -4.08
N HIS A 39 -6.74 -9.03 -3.37
CA HIS A 39 -5.67 -8.77 -2.41
C HIS A 39 -4.41 -8.24 -3.09
N LEU A 40 -3.96 -7.08 -2.64
CA LEU A 40 -2.70 -6.47 -3.05
C LEU A 40 -1.54 -7.00 -2.19
N GLN A 41 -0.41 -7.32 -2.80
CA GLN A 41 0.78 -7.76 -2.06
C GLN A 41 2.07 -7.44 -2.83
N ILE A 42 3.19 -7.47 -2.11
CA ILE A 42 4.53 -7.39 -2.73
C ILE A 42 4.84 -8.75 -3.37
N GLN A 43 5.59 -8.74 -4.48
CA GLN A 43 5.87 -9.90 -5.34
C GLN A 43 5.92 -11.26 -4.60
N SER A 44 4.96 -12.12 -4.92
CA SER A 44 4.83 -13.48 -4.42
C SER A 44 4.34 -14.40 -5.53
N ASN A 45 4.68 -15.69 -5.46
CA ASN A 45 4.25 -16.68 -6.46
C ASN A 45 2.75 -17.02 -6.34
N ASN A 46 2.17 -16.90 -5.15
CA ASN A 46 0.77 -17.19 -4.86
C ASN A 46 0.20 -16.11 -3.94
N CYS A 47 -1.11 -15.89 -4.02
CA CYS A 47 -1.78 -14.91 -3.17
C CYS A 47 -1.73 -15.32 -1.70
N GLU A 48 -1.17 -14.47 -0.85
CA GLU A 48 -1.04 -14.72 0.60
C GLU A 48 -2.40 -14.89 1.32
N LYS A 49 -3.50 -14.31 0.80
CA LYS A 49 -4.85 -14.47 1.38
C LYS A 49 -5.65 -15.67 0.89
N CYS A 50 -5.60 -16.00 -0.39
CA CYS A 50 -6.47 -17.03 -0.96
C CYS A 50 -5.73 -18.18 -1.66
N ASN A 51 -4.39 -18.16 -1.64
CA ASN A 51 -3.49 -19.13 -2.22
C ASN A 51 -3.70 -19.38 -3.74
N SER A 52 -4.31 -18.42 -4.44
CA SER A 52 -4.50 -18.44 -5.89
C SER A 52 -3.20 -18.06 -6.60
N ASP A 53 -2.87 -18.72 -7.72
CA ASP A 53 -1.75 -18.31 -8.61
C ASP A 53 -2.17 -17.24 -9.63
N ASN A 54 -3.48 -16.96 -9.75
CA ASN A 54 -4.02 -15.94 -10.65
C ASN A 54 -3.74 -14.50 -10.14
N LEU A 55 -2.48 -14.10 -10.30
CA LEU A 55 -1.90 -12.82 -9.92
C LEU A 55 -1.54 -12.02 -11.17
N TYR A 56 -1.64 -10.70 -11.10
CA TYR A 56 -1.18 -9.81 -12.17
C TYR A 56 -0.34 -8.67 -11.60
N ASN A 57 0.67 -8.25 -12.36
CA ASN A 57 1.57 -7.18 -11.97
C ASN A 57 0.86 -5.83 -11.95
N VAL A 58 1.11 -5.07 -10.88
CA VAL A 58 0.55 -3.74 -10.65
C VAL A 58 1.60 -2.85 -9.98
N GLY A 59 1.42 -1.53 -10.07
CA GLY A 59 2.18 -0.59 -9.25
C GLY A 59 1.52 -0.43 -7.89
N ILE A 60 2.21 -0.81 -6.80
CA ILE A 60 1.66 -0.73 -5.43
C ILE A 60 1.15 0.68 -5.13
N VAL A 61 1.92 1.70 -5.51
CA VAL A 61 1.55 3.10 -5.25
C VAL A 61 0.24 3.46 -5.93
N ASN A 62 0.03 3.04 -7.19
CA ASN A 62 -1.20 3.33 -7.91
C ASN A 62 -2.41 2.66 -7.25
N GLU A 63 -2.29 1.36 -6.93
CA GLU A 63 -3.36 0.62 -6.29
C GLU A 63 -3.68 1.16 -4.88
N LEU A 64 -2.66 1.57 -4.12
CA LEU A 64 -2.84 2.21 -2.82
C LEU A 64 -3.59 3.53 -2.96
N VAL A 65 -3.24 4.38 -3.94
CA VAL A 65 -3.95 5.63 -4.18
C VAL A 65 -5.43 5.36 -4.46
N GLU A 66 -5.76 4.32 -5.23
CA GLU A 66 -7.15 3.93 -5.48
C GLU A 66 -7.87 3.47 -4.19
N LEU A 67 -7.26 2.60 -3.39
CA LEU A 67 -7.83 2.13 -2.12
C LEU A 67 -8.05 3.26 -1.10
N LEU A 68 -7.08 4.16 -1.00
CA LEU A 68 -7.12 5.32 -0.11
C LEU A 68 -8.19 6.32 -0.56
N THR A 69 -8.30 6.55 -1.86
CA THR A 69 -9.35 7.39 -2.43
C THR A 69 -10.74 6.81 -2.15
N GLN A 70 -10.91 5.49 -2.30
CA GLN A 70 -12.17 4.80 -2.00
C GLN A 70 -12.57 4.89 -0.52
N SER A 71 -11.59 4.85 0.39
CA SER A 71 -11.80 4.99 1.83
C SER A 71 -11.85 6.44 2.31
N SER A 72 -11.78 7.41 1.39
CA SER A 72 -11.70 8.85 1.69
C SER A 72 -10.53 9.19 2.64
N ALA A 73 -9.42 8.46 2.54
CA ALA A 73 -8.19 8.77 3.25
C ALA A 73 -7.44 9.91 2.55
N GLU A 74 -6.73 10.73 3.32
CA GLU A 74 -5.89 11.80 2.79
C GLU A 74 -4.58 11.22 2.24
N ILE A 75 -4.13 11.72 1.09
CA ILE A 75 -2.93 11.22 0.41
C ILE A 75 -2.00 12.40 0.18
N GLU A 76 -0.83 12.36 0.80
CA GLU A 76 0.20 13.38 0.67
C GLU A 76 1.45 12.81 -0.03
N PHE A 77 1.89 13.48 -1.10
CA PHE A 77 3.10 13.12 -1.81
C PHE A 77 4.24 14.05 -1.45
N CYS A 78 5.24 13.53 -0.75
CA CYS A 78 6.41 14.30 -0.35
C CYS A 78 7.60 14.08 -1.29
N GLU A 79 8.55 15.02 -1.28
CA GLU A 79 9.87 14.80 -1.88
C GLU A 79 10.67 13.74 -1.09
N GLN A 80 11.90 13.46 -1.52
CA GLN A 80 12.72 12.44 -0.87
C GLN A 80 13.13 12.90 0.54
N ILE A 81 12.53 12.28 1.56
CA ILE A 81 12.87 12.44 2.98
C ILE A 81 13.73 11.25 3.40
N ALA A 82 14.93 11.47 3.94
CA ALA A 82 15.85 10.38 4.29
C ALA A 82 15.20 9.38 5.27
N GLU A 83 14.61 9.87 6.34
CA GLU A 83 13.98 9.05 7.40
C GLU A 83 12.81 8.22 6.86
N LEU A 84 11.96 8.80 6.00
CA LEU A 84 10.84 8.06 5.40
C LEU A 84 11.33 6.98 4.45
N LYS A 85 12.46 7.19 3.75
CA LYS A 85 13.07 6.19 2.88
C LYS A 85 13.57 4.99 3.69
N GLU A 86 14.14 5.23 4.87
CA GLU A 86 14.55 4.17 5.80
C GLU A 86 13.37 3.33 6.30
N LEU A 87 12.17 3.92 6.36
CA LEU A 87 10.91 3.27 6.73
C LEU A 87 10.19 2.58 5.55
N GLY A 88 10.79 2.54 4.36
CA GLY A 88 10.22 1.93 3.16
C GLY A 88 9.53 2.92 2.20
N GLY A 89 9.72 4.22 2.40
CA GLY A 89 9.23 5.29 1.52
C GLY A 89 7.75 5.62 1.67
N ILE A 90 7.07 4.99 2.63
CA ILE A 90 5.63 5.14 2.88
C ILE A 90 5.33 5.04 4.38
N ALA A 91 4.43 5.88 4.85
CA ALA A 91 3.91 5.85 6.21
C ALA A 91 2.45 6.29 6.23
N GLY A 92 1.72 5.87 7.25
CA GLY A 92 0.30 6.14 7.38
C GLY A 92 -0.12 6.39 8.82
N LEU A 93 -1.20 7.14 8.97
CA LEU A 93 -1.91 7.36 10.22
C LEU A 93 -3.20 6.55 10.19
N LEU A 94 -3.50 5.88 11.30
CA LEU A 94 -4.74 5.10 11.48
C LEU A 94 -5.82 5.96 12.10
N ARG A 95 -7.08 5.70 11.72
CA ARG A 95 -8.24 6.48 12.15
C ARG A 95 -8.61 6.36 13.63
N TYR A 96 -8.24 5.28 14.33
CA TYR A 96 -8.50 5.06 15.75
C TYR A 96 -7.45 4.10 16.33
#